data_AF-A0A851GC50-F1
#
_entry.id   AF-A0A851GC50-F1
#
_cell.length_a   1.000
_cell.length_b   1.000
_cell.length_c   1.000
_cell.angle_alpha   90.00
_cell.angle_beta   90.00
_cell.angle_gamma   90.00
#
_symmetry.space_group_name_H-M   'P 1'
#
loop_
_entity.id
_entity.type
_entity.pdbx_description
1 polymer ?
#
loop_
_entity_poly.entity_id
_entity_poly.type
_entity_poly.pdbx_seq_one_letter_code
_entity_poly.pdbx_strand_id
1 'polypeptide(L)'
;MKARDDVPRRGFRKKTARWMFALGVFLMVNVVVAFLMGPMVVRSMRKSGLATAAHNSKQLHLALFEFDQDYGFFPGDQAAEMEDGYPQHRGEYSNDYFKQLFENGNITSEENFYARGGSRDQRQPDGDVSSMDRAIEAGECGFAYVKNMDTSSYDPSTPLLLASMYGDGYKFNTDVYRGRAMVLSIDGSVKQYALNDDHEALADDGSELFGDRKNMTWGKTGFDPDHLCYAKYPYSFKPSSTRWLELFFGQYFGVLAMVLVVSFAVSIFAFALTRKWVETP
;
A
#
# COMPACT_ATOMS: atom_id res chain seq x y z
N MET A 1 4.91 -76.56 18.08
CA MET A 1 5.23 -76.40 16.64
C MET A 1 4.26 -75.38 16.06
N LYS A 2 4.76 -74.53 15.16
CA LYS A 2 4.28 -73.19 14.79
C LYS A 2 3.16 -73.25 13.74
N ALA A 3 2.10 -72.47 13.88
CA ALA A 3 1.24 -72.08 12.76
C ALA A 3 1.04 -70.56 12.81
N ARG A 4 1.53 -69.89 11.77
CA ARG A 4 1.64 -68.43 11.65
C ARG A 4 0.32 -67.81 11.22
N ASP A 5 0.03 -66.64 11.78
CA ASP A 5 -1.05 -65.75 11.41
C ASP A 5 -0.89 -65.23 9.97
N ASP A 6 -1.77 -65.68 9.07
CA ASP A 6 -1.94 -65.07 7.74
C ASP A 6 -3.09 -64.05 7.77
N VAL A 7 -2.81 -62.87 8.33
CA VAL A 7 -3.72 -61.72 8.22
C VAL A 7 -3.62 -61.12 6.80
N PRO A 8 -4.73 -60.94 6.05
CA PRO A 8 -4.69 -60.49 4.66
C PRO A 8 -4.33 -58.98 4.56
N ARG A 9 -3.02 -58.67 4.54
CA ARG A 9 -2.47 -57.30 4.34
C ARG A 9 -2.72 -56.69 2.95
N ARG A 10 -3.40 -57.41 2.03
CA ARG A 10 -3.56 -57.00 0.63
C ARG A 10 -4.64 -55.94 0.38
N GLY A 11 -5.65 -55.83 1.25
CA GLY A 11 -6.76 -54.87 1.08
C GLY A 11 -6.41 -53.42 1.43
N PHE A 12 -5.56 -53.22 2.45
CA PHE A 12 -5.23 -51.89 2.98
C PHE A 12 -4.35 -51.08 2.02
N ARG A 13 -3.34 -51.73 1.38
CA ARG A 13 -2.43 -51.09 0.40
C ARG A 13 -3.13 -50.53 -0.84
N LYS A 14 -4.24 -51.14 -1.29
CA LYS A 14 -4.97 -50.68 -2.48
C LYS A 14 -5.87 -49.48 -2.20
N LYS A 15 -6.46 -49.42 -1.00
CA LYS A 15 -7.26 -48.27 -0.57
C LYS A 15 -6.37 -47.04 -0.34
N THR A 16 -5.23 -47.20 0.34
CA THR A 16 -4.29 -46.10 0.57
C THR A 16 -3.67 -45.56 -0.73
N ALA A 17 -3.35 -46.42 -1.70
CA ALA A 17 -2.85 -45.97 -3.00
C ALA A 17 -3.87 -45.14 -3.80
N ARG A 18 -5.16 -45.51 -3.77
CA ARG A 18 -6.24 -44.74 -4.42
C ARG A 18 -6.43 -43.37 -3.77
N TRP A 19 -6.34 -43.29 -2.45
CA TRP A 19 -6.42 -42.02 -1.71
C TRP A 19 -5.21 -41.11 -1.96
N MET A 20 -3.99 -41.66 -1.99
CA MET A 20 -2.81 -40.88 -2.33
C MET A 20 -2.85 -40.34 -3.76
N PHE A 21 -3.35 -41.14 -4.71
CA PHE A 21 -3.58 -40.67 -6.08
C PHE A 21 -4.61 -39.54 -6.15
N ALA A 22 -5.75 -39.70 -5.47
CA ALA A 22 -6.79 -38.66 -5.41
C ALA A 22 -6.27 -37.36 -4.78
N LEU A 23 -5.49 -37.45 -3.69
CA LEU A 23 -4.84 -36.30 -3.06
C LEU A 23 -3.83 -35.64 -4.01
N GLY A 24 -3.02 -36.42 -4.73
CA GLY A 24 -2.06 -35.91 -5.70
C GLY A 24 -2.73 -35.14 -6.84
N VAL A 25 -3.82 -35.67 -7.40
CA VAL A 25 -4.61 -34.99 -8.43
C VAL A 25 -5.23 -33.71 -7.88
N PHE A 26 -5.79 -33.74 -6.67
CA PHE A 26 -6.35 -32.55 -6.02
C PHE A 26 -5.32 -31.44 -5.84
N LEU A 27 -4.12 -31.77 -5.34
CA LEU A 27 -3.03 -30.81 -5.19
C LEU A 27 -2.57 -30.24 -6.55
N MET A 28 -2.45 -31.08 -7.57
CA MET A 28 -2.09 -30.66 -8.93
C MET A 28 -3.10 -29.64 -9.48
N VAL A 29 -4.40 -29.93 -9.35
CA VAL A 29 -5.46 -29.01 -9.82
C VAL A 29 -5.36 -27.66 -9.11
N ASN A 30 -5.14 -27.63 -7.80
CA ASN A 30 -5.00 -26.38 -7.07
C ASN A 30 -3.77 -25.57 -7.50
N VAL A 31 -2.63 -26.23 -7.78
CA VAL A 31 -1.43 -25.55 -8.31
C VAL A 31 -1.72 -24.94 -9.68
N VAL A 32 -2.43 -25.64 -10.56
CA VAL A 32 -2.82 -25.11 -11.88
C VAL A 32 -3.77 -23.92 -11.74
N VAL A 33 -4.77 -24.00 -10.86
CA VAL A 33 -5.69 -22.88 -10.61
C VAL A 33 -4.94 -21.66 -10.05
N ALA A 34 -4.04 -21.85 -9.10
CA ALA A 34 -3.20 -20.79 -8.55
C ALA A 34 -2.33 -20.13 -9.63
N PHE A 35 -1.76 -20.92 -10.54
CA PHE A 35 -0.96 -20.42 -11.66
C PHE A 35 -1.81 -19.59 -12.64
N LEU A 36 -3.01 -20.05 -12.97
CA LEU A 36 -3.92 -19.35 -13.89
C LEU A 36 -4.49 -18.06 -13.27
N MET A 37 -4.85 -18.08 -11.99
CA MET A 37 -5.49 -16.95 -11.30
C MET A 37 -4.51 -15.93 -10.75
N GLY A 38 -3.27 -16.33 -10.42
CA GLY A 38 -2.26 -15.48 -9.80
C GLY A 38 -2.06 -14.13 -10.49
N PRO A 39 -1.84 -14.08 -11.83
CA PRO A 39 -1.69 -12.82 -12.55
C PRO A 39 -2.92 -11.90 -12.47
N MET A 40 -4.13 -12.46 -12.43
CA MET A 40 -5.38 -11.69 -12.38
C MET A 40 -5.59 -11.06 -10.99
N VAL A 41 -5.34 -11.81 -9.92
CA VAL A 41 -5.44 -11.33 -8.54
C VAL A 41 -4.47 -10.17 -8.29
N VAL A 42 -3.20 -10.32 -8.70
CA VAL A 42 -2.19 -9.27 -8.54
C VAL A 42 -2.56 -8.00 -9.32
N ARG A 43 -3.03 -8.14 -10.56
CA ARG A 43 -3.50 -7.00 -11.38
C ARG A 43 -4.71 -6.30 -10.76
N SER A 44 -5.57 -7.03 -10.06
CA SER A 44 -6.73 -6.51 -9.33
C SER A 44 -6.30 -5.74 -8.08
N MET A 45 -5.43 -6.31 -7.24
CA MET A 45 -4.92 -5.68 -6.02
C MET A 45 -4.14 -4.38 -6.30
N ARG A 46 -3.39 -4.31 -7.41
CA ARG A 46 -2.70 -3.08 -7.83
C ARG A 46 -3.68 -1.99 -8.26
N LYS A 47 -4.84 -2.36 -8.81
CA LYS A 47 -5.90 -1.41 -9.22
C LYS A 47 -6.68 -0.91 -8.00
N SER A 48 -6.98 -1.79 -7.05
CA SER A 48 -7.69 -1.40 -5.82
C SER A 48 -6.87 -0.43 -4.98
N GLY A 49 -5.56 -0.68 -4.83
CA GLY A 49 -4.68 0.22 -4.07
C GLY A 49 -4.67 1.65 -4.63
N LEU A 50 -4.66 1.82 -5.95
CA LEU A 50 -4.69 3.14 -6.59
C LEU A 50 -6.03 3.85 -6.38
N ALA A 51 -7.14 3.11 -6.46
CA ALA A 51 -8.45 3.66 -6.19
C ALA A 51 -8.58 4.12 -4.72
N THR A 52 -8.07 3.32 -3.77
CA THR A 52 -8.00 3.69 -2.35
C THR A 52 -7.16 4.95 -2.16
N ALA A 53 -5.95 5.00 -2.72
CA ALA A 53 -5.09 6.19 -2.58
C ALA A 53 -5.74 7.45 -3.17
N ALA A 54 -6.39 7.34 -4.33
CA ALA A 54 -7.10 8.47 -4.95
C ALA A 54 -8.36 8.90 -4.20
N HIS A 55 -9.05 7.97 -3.52
CA HIS A 55 -10.17 8.30 -2.64
C HIS A 55 -9.68 9.02 -1.39
N ASN A 56 -8.68 8.44 -0.73
CA ASN A 56 -8.05 8.94 0.49
C ASN A 56 -7.43 10.33 0.29
N SER A 57 -6.71 10.53 -0.81
CA SER A 57 -6.12 11.84 -1.12
C SER A 57 -7.18 12.92 -1.31
N LYS A 58 -8.34 12.59 -1.92
CA LYS A 58 -9.45 13.54 -2.04
C LYS A 58 -10.08 13.89 -0.70
N GLN A 59 -10.24 12.91 0.19
CA GLN A 59 -10.71 13.19 1.56
C GLN A 59 -9.72 14.09 2.30
N LEU A 60 -8.42 13.82 2.17
CA LEU A 60 -7.38 14.65 2.76
C LEU A 60 -7.35 16.05 2.15
N HIS A 61 -7.57 16.18 0.84
CA HIS A 61 -7.63 17.47 0.16
C HIS A 61 -8.77 18.35 0.68
N LEU A 62 -9.93 17.79 1.02
CA LEU A 62 -11.01 18.57 1.64
C LEU A 62 -10.55 19.18 2.96
N ALA A 63 -9.89 18.40 3.83
CA ALA A 63 -9.37 18.91 5.09
C ALA A 63 -8.26 19.97 4.90
N LEU A 64 -7.37 19.76 3.92
CA LEU A 64 -6.34 20.74 3.56
C LEU A 64 -6.97 22.05 3.05
N PHE A 65 -8.00 21.95 2.21
CA PHE A 65 -8.69 23.11 1.66
C PHE A 65 -9.45 23.88 2.74
N GLU A 66 -10.11 23.20 3.68
CA GLU A 66 -10.73 23.85 4.85
C GLU A 66 -9.68 24.59 5.69
N PHE A 67 -8.51 23.98 5.93
CA PHE A 67 -7.42 24.62 6.65
C PHE A 67 -6.92 25.89 5.94
N ASP A 68 -6.78 25.85 4.61
CA ASP A 68 -6.44 27.04 3.80
C ASP A 68 -7.53 28.12 3.86
N GLN A 69 -8.81 27.74 3.94
CA GLN A 69 -9.90 28.72 4.12
C GLN A 69 -9.86 29.41 5.49
N ASP A 70 -9.46 28.68 6.54
CA ASP A 70 -9.39 29.20 7.90
C ASP A 70 -8.16 30.11 8.11
N TYR A 71 -7.00 29.73 7.55
CA TYR A 71 -5.71 30.37 7.84
C TYR A 71 -5.07 31.10 6.65
N GLY A 72 -5.57 30.90 5.43
CA GLY A 72 -5.02 31.48 4.20
C GLY A 72 -3.81 30.74 3.62
N PHE A 73 -3.49 29.55 4.14
CA PHE A 73 -2.44 28.67 3.63
C PHE A 73 -2.66 27.23 4.07
N PHE A 74 -2.06 26.26 3.37
CA PHE A 74 -2.06 24.86 3.79
C PHE A 74 -1.14 24.61 5.00
N PRO A 75 -1.32 23.48 5.74
CA PRO A 75 -0.43 23.11 6.84
C PRO A 75 1.05 23.22 6.48
N GLY A 76 1.85 23.80 7.38
CA GLY A 76 3.21 24.21 7.08
C GLY A 76 3.93 24.84 8.25
N ASP A 77 5.10 25.41 7.98
CA ASP A 77 5.87 26.12 9.00
C ASP A 77 5.16 27.40 9.44
N GLN A 78 4.47 28.06 8.51
CA GLN A 78 3.70 29.28 8.78
C GLN A 78 2.60 29.05 9.82
N ALA A 79 1.91 27.91 9.75
CA ALA A 79 0.91 27.50 10.73
C ALA A 79 1.52 27.29 12.13
N ALA A 80 2.72 26.71 12.16
CA ALA A 80 3.43 26.41 13.39
C ALA A 80 3.98 27.67 14.09
N GLU A 81 4.17 28.76 13.34
CA GLU A 81 4.71 30.04 13.83
C GLU A 81 3.64 31.05 14.24
N MET A 82 2.35 30.75 14.03
CA MET A 82 1.25 31.60 14.50
C MET A 82 1.15 31.63 16.03
N GLU A 83 0.55 32.70 16.57
CA GLU A 83 0.31 32.86 18.02
C GLU A 83 -0.58 31.75 18.59
N ASP A 84 -1.64 31.38 17.86
CA ASP A 84 -2.52 30.24 18.15
C ASP A 84 -2.13 28.98 17.32
N GLY A 85 -0.88 28.95 16.86
CA GLY A 85 -0.37 27.91 15.98
C GLY A 85 -0.06 26.59 16.68
N TYR A 86 0.54 25.69 15.91
CA TYR A 86 0.84 24.32 16.34
C TYR A 86 2.37 24.03 16.26
N PRO A 87 3.21 24.70 17.08
CA PRO A 87 4.67 24.63 16.97
C PRO A 87 5.24 23.21 17.16
N GLN A 88 4.53 22.35 17.91
CA GLN A 88 4.88 20.94 18.10
C GLN A 88 4.79 20.09 16.82
N HIS A 89 4.06 20.57 15.81
CA HIS A 89 3.78 19.87 14.56
C HIS A 89 4.60 20.42 13.39
N ARG A 90 5.78 20.97 13.70
CA ARG A 90 6.81 21.32 12.74
C ARG A 90 7.82 20.19 12.66
N GLY A 91 8.16 19.77 11.44
CA GLY A 91 9.09 18.64 11.28
C GLY A 91 9.58 18.40 9.86
N GLU A 92 10.18 17.24 9.68
CA GLU A 92 10.77 16.80 8.40
C GLU A 92 9.77 15.97 7.59
N TYR A 93 8.77 15.38 8.25
CA TYR A 93 7.86 14.42 7.64
C TYR A 93 6.48 15.03 7.38
N SER A 94 5.80 14.52 6.35
CA SER A 94 4.41 14.91 6.05
C SER A 94 3.49 14.65 7.25
N ASN A 95 3.74 13.58 8.02
CA ASN A 95 3.01 13.30 9.25
C ASN A 95 3.04 14.47 10.23
N ASP A 96 4.17 15.15 10.37
CA ASP A 96 4.31 16.22 11.36
C ASP A 96 3.35 17.37 10.99
N TYR A 97 3.30 17.78 9.72
CA TYR A 97 2.37 18.81 9.25
C TYR A 97 0.91 18.36 9.22
N PHE A 98 0.63 17.09 8.91
CA PHE A 98 -0.74 16.58 8.91
C PHE A 98 -1.38 16.53 10.30
N LYS A 99 -0.60 16.50 11.38
CA LYS A 99 -1.14 16.62 12.75
C LYS A 99 -1.80 17.97 13.01
N GLN A 100 -1.41 19.01 12.27
CA GLN A 100 -2.08 20.32 12.33
C GLN A 100 -3.55 20.24 11.92
N LEU A 101 -3.91 19.32 11.00
CA LEU A 101 -5.31 19.08 10.59
C LEU A 101 -6.13 18.42 11.70
N PHE A 102 -5.50 17.56 12.50
CA PHE A 102 -6.16 16.93 13.66
C PHE A 102 -6.37 17.94 14.78
N GLU A 103 -5.38 18.80 15.05
CA GLU A 103 -5.50 19.84 16.08
C GLU A 103 -6.53 20.92 15.72
N ASN A 104 -6.61 21.31 14.44
CA ASN A 104 -7.66 22.22 13.97
C ASN A 104 -9.04 21.56 13.88
N GLY A 105 -9.13 20.23 13.98
CA GLY A 105 -10.38 19.49 13.91
C GLY A 105 -10.95 19.30 12.50
N ASN A 106 -10.19 19.64 11.43
CA ASN A 106 -10.60 19.36 10.04
C ASN A 106 -10.65 17.85 9.75
N ILE A 107 -9.90 17.05 10.51
CA ILE A 107 -9.89 15.60 10.37
C ILE A 107 -9.95 14.90 11.72
N THR A 108 -10.70 13.80 11.78
CA THR A 108 -10.94 13.02 13.01
C THR A 108 -10.61 11.54 12.84
N SER A 109 -10.20 11.12 11.64
CA SER A 109 -9.85 9.74 11.31
C SER A 109 -8.55 9.69 10.52
N GLU A 110 -7.71 8.73 10.86
CA GLU A 110 -6.42 8.51 10.20
C GLU A 110 -6.49 7.61 8.95
N GLU A 111 -7.64 6.98 8.68
CA GLU A 111 -7.82 6.07 7.53
C GLU A 111 -7.47 6.74 6.18
N ASN A 112 -7.75 8.03 6.08
CA ASN A 112 -7.52 8.85 4.89
C ASN A 112 -6.03 9.13 4.62
N PHE A 113 -5.12 8.84 5.55
CA PHE A 113 -3.68 9.02 5.34
C PHE A 113 -3.01 7.79 4.73
N TYR A 114 -3.73 6.67 4.61
CA TYR A 114 -3.19 5.46 4.03
C TYR A 114 -3.06 5.58 2.51
N ALA A 115 -1.84 5.34 2.02
CA ALA A 115 -1.57 5.05 0.61
C ALA A 115 -0.47 4.00 0.48
N ARG A 116 -0.79 2.93 -0.26
CA ARG A 116 0.11 1.79 -0.39
C ARG A 116 1.42 2.20 -1.08
N GLY A 117 2.54 1.78 -0.51
CA GLY A 117 3.87 1.98 -1.09
C GLY A 117 4.51 3.34 -0.82
N GLY A 118 3.86 4.22 -0.04
CA GLY A 118 4.48 5.45 0.48
C GLY A 118 5.24 5.23 1.79
N SER A 119 4.83 4.27 2.61
CA SER A 119 5.55 3.85 3.81
C SER A 119 6.28 2.51 3.61
N ARG A 120 7.41 2.35 4.29
CA ARG A 120 8.21 1.11 4.36
C ARG A 120 7.40 -0.07 4.87
N ASP A 121 6.63 0.13 5.94
CA ASP A 121 5.92 -0.97 6.62
C ASP A 121 4.53 -1.21 6.03
N GLN A 122 4.07 -0.32 5.14
CA GLN A 122 2.73 -0.34 4.53
C GLN A 122 1.62 -0.60 5.59
N ARG A 123 1.83 -0.07 6.80
CA ARG A 123 0.92 -0.28 7.92
C ARG A 123 -0.38 0.47 7.60
N GLN A 124 -1.50 -0.23 7.79
CA GLN A 124 -2.79 0.43 7.74
C GLN A 124 -3.00 1.16 9.06
N PRO A 125 -3.56 2.38 9.03
CA PRO A 125 -4.01 3.08 10.23
C PRO A 125 -4.92 2.17 11.06
N ASP A 126 -4.77 2.22 12.38
CA ASP A 126 -5.50 1.36 13.33
C ASP A 126 -6.71 2.07 13.97
N GLY A 127 -6.89 3.35 13.68
CA GLY A 127 -7.97 4.20 14.17
C GLY A 127 -7.70 4.84 15.54
N ASP A 128 -6.51 4.66 16.12
CA ASP A 128 -6.15 5.21 17.43
C ASP A 128 -5.73 6.70 17.31
N VAL A 129 -6.73 7.58 17.28
CA VAL A 129 -6.52 9.04 17.36
C VAL A 129 -6.68 9.57 18.80
N SER A 130 -6.52 8.71 19.81
CA SER A 130 -6.76 9.08 21.21
C SER A 130 -5.77 10.11 21.76
N SER A 131 -4.60 10.23 21.14
CA SER A 131 -3.65 11.30 21.38
C SER A 131 -2.90 11.66 20.10
N MET A 132 -2.28 12.83 20.09
CA MET A 132 -1.55 13.30 18.91
C MET A 132 -0.25 12.52 18.63
N ASP A 133 0.25 11.77 19.62
CA ASP A 133 1.35 10.83 19.41
C ASP A 133 0.92 9.56 18.68
N ARG A 134 -0.38 9.21 18.80
CA ARG A 134 -1.01 8.02 18.23
C ARG A 134 -1.65 8.29 16.87
N ALA A 135 -2.14 9.50 16.66
CA ALA A 135 -2.62 9.91 15.34
C ALA A 135 -1.49 9.81 14.31
N ILE A 136 -1.73 9.06 13.23
CA ILE A 136 -0.84 8.89 12.08
C ILE A 136 0.59 8.52 12.50
N GLU A 137 0.74 7.39 13.18
CA GLU A 137 2.04 6.88 13.60
C GLU A 137 2.98 6.67 12.42
N ALA A 138 4.27 6.57 12.73
CA ALA A 138 5.28 6.25 11.74
C ALA A 138 4.96 4.89 11.10
N GLY A 139 4.79 4.86 9.78
CA GLY A 139 4.31 3.67 9.07
C GLY A 139 2.95 3.80 8.40
N GLU A 140 2.08 4.70 8.88
CA GLU A 140 0.64 4.72 8.53
C GLU A 140 0.30 5.74 7.44
N CYS A 141 1.04 6.85 7.40
CA CYS A 141 0.95 7.81 6.31
C CYS A 141 1.63 7.27 5.04
N GLY A 142 0.92 7.30 3.92
CA GLY A 142 1.42 6.89 2.61
C GLY A 142 1.66 8.02 1.62
N PHE A 143 1.53 9.27 2.07
CA PHE A 143 1.62 10.46 1.22
C PHE A 143 2.86 11.28 1.58
N ALA A 144 3.64 11.64 0.57
CA ALA A 144 4.50 12.80 0.65
C ALA A 144 3.65 14.07 0.38
N TYR A 145 4.11 15.18 0.91
CA TYR A 145 3.38 16.45 0.96
C TYR A 145 4.31 17.60 0.59
N VAL A 146 3.78 18.58 -0.13
CA VAL A 146 4.50 19.82 -0.44
C VAL A 146 3.97 20.91 0.49
N LYS A 147 4.79 21.35 1.45
CA LYS A 147 4.39 22.33 2.46
C LYS A 147 4.53 23.78 1.97
N ASN A 148 4.08 24.73 2.80
CA ASN A 148 4.26 26.17 2.60
C ASN A 148 3.70 26.64 1.26
N MET A 149 2.51 26.15 0.91
CA MET A 149 1.74 26.56 -0.25
C MET A 149 0.35 27.04 0.18
N ASP A 150 -0.34 27.73 -0.71
CA ASP A 150 -1.67 28.27 -0.49
C ASP A 150 -2.44 28.37 -1.81
N THR A 151 -3.76 28.51 -1.74
CA THR A 151 -4.61 28.58 -2.96
C THR A 151 -4.52 29.92 -3.70
N SER A 152 -3.95 30.97 -3.09
CA SER A 152 -3.93 32.32 -3.63
C SER A 152 -2.66 32.67 -4.42
N SER A 153 -1.52 32.06 -4.05
CA SER A 153 -0.19 32.34 -4.60
C SER A 153 0.29 31.29 -5.60
N TYR A 154 -0.29 30.09 -5.58
CA TYR A 154 0.10 28.96 -6.42
C TYR A 154 -0.95 28.67 -7.50
N ASP A 155 -0.48 28.11 -8.61
CA ASP A 155 -1.37 27.70 -9.70
C ASP A 155 -2.24 26.50 -9.24
N PRO A 156 -3.55 26.44 -9.55
CA PRO A 156 -4.42 25.36 -9.06
C PRO A 156 -3.99 23.95 -9.50
N SER A 157 -3.26 23.82 -10.60
CA SER A 157 -2.73 22.54 -11.07
C SER A 157 -1.46 22.08 -10.36
N THR A 158 -0.88 22.90 -9.47
CA THR A 158 0.36 22.59 -8.74
C THR A 158 0.19 21.35 -7.87
N PRO A 159 1.10 20.37 -7.92
CA PRO A 159 1.07 19.18 -7.06
C PRO A 159 1.15 19.51 -5.58
N LEU A 160 0.30 18.88 -4.77
CA LEU A 160 0.20 19.06 -3.32
C LEU A 160 0.45 17.76 -2.55
N LEU A 161 -0.18 16.65 -2.96
CA LEU A 161 0.02 15.32 -2.36
C LEU A 161 0.57 14.34 -3.38
N LEU A 162 1.54 13.54 -2.94
CA LEU A 162 2.30 12.63 -3.78
C LEU A 162 2.27 11.24 -3.12
N ALA A 163 1.56 10.29 -3.72
CA ALA A 163 1.54 8.93 -3.19
C ALA A 163 2.66 8.09 -3.78
N SER A 164 3.06 7.05 -3.03
CA SER A 164 4.07 6.07 -3.43
C SER A 164 5.48 6.62 -3.71
N MET A 165 5.85 7.75 -3.10
CA MET A 165 7.23 8.22 -3.17
C MET A 165 8.17 7.33 -2.34
N TYR A 166 9.41 7.20 -2.81
CA TYR A 166 10.50 6.77 -1.96
C TYR A 166 10.94 7.91 -1.05
N GLY A 167 11.61 7.57 0.06
CA GLY A 167 12.08 8.53 1.06
C GLY A 167 13.33 9.32 0.69
N ASP A 168 13.81 9.17 -0.54
CA ASP A 168 15.08 9.69 -1.01
C ASP A 168 14.96 10.26 -2.42
N GLY A 169 14.74 11.56 -2.50
CA GLY A 169 14.64 12.30 -3.76
C GLY A 169 13.29 12.13 -4.47
N TYR A 170 13.30 12.28 -5.79
CA TYR A 170 12.07 12.50 -6.57
C TYR A 170 11.48 11.23 -7.21
N LYS A 171 11.77 10.08 -6.60
CA LYS A 171 11.48 8.77 -7.18
C LYS A 171 10.25 8.13 -6.57
N PHE A 172 9.58 7.31 -7.38
CA PHE A 172 8.33 6.63 -7.03
C PHE A 172 8.45 5.10 -7.06
N ASN A 173 7.65 4.47 -6.22
CA ASN A 173 7.56 3.04 -6.07
C ASN A 173 6.82 2.40 -7.25
N THR A 174 7.56 1.66 -8.08
CA THR A 174 7.00 1.00 -9.27
C THR A 174 6.26 -0.30 -8.96
N ASP A 175 6.37 -0.84 -7.74
CA ASP A 175 5.69 -2.08 -7.35
C ASP A 175 4.18 -1.89 -7.11
N VAL A 176 3.79 -0.64 -6.84
CA VAL A 176 2.40 -0.24 -6.60
C VAL A 176 1.81 0.47 -7.83
N TYR A 177 0.48 0.58 -7.85
CA TYR A 177 -0.26 1.37 -8.85
C TYR A 177 0.04 1.06 -10.32
N ARG A 178 0.55 -0.16 -10.60
CA ARG A 178 0.99 -0.59 -11.94
C ARG A 178 2.14 0.26 -12.50
N GLY A 179 3.07 0.66 -11.64
CA GLY A 179 4.24 1.44 -12.03
C GLY A 179 3.91 2.88 -12.37
N ARG A 180 2.97 3.49 -11.64
CA ARG A 180 2.55 4.89 -11.84
C ARG A 180 2.62 5.66 -10.54
N ALA A 181 3.01 6.92 -10.64
CA ALA A 181 2.82 7.88 -9.56
C ALA A 181 1.35 8.32 -9.51
N MET A 182 0.83 8.57 -8.31
CA MET A 182 -0.43 9.28 -8.13
C MET A 182 -0.13 10.62 -7.48
N VAL A 183 -0.66 11.67 -8.08
CA VAL A 183 -0.44 13.06 -7.67
C VAL A 183 -1.78 13.73 -7.56
N LEU A 184 -2.02 14.41 -6.44
CA LEU A 184 -3.14 15.31 -6.25
C LEU A 184 -2.65 16.76 -6.29
N SER A 185 -3.36 17.61 -7.02
CA SER A 185 -3.06 19.03 -7.17
C SER A 185 -3.89 19.91 -6.23
N ILE A 186 -3.52 21.20 -6.12
CA ILE A 186 -4.21 22.19 -5.28
C ILE A 186 -5.71 22.30 -5.60
N ASP A 187 -6.14 22.09 -6.84
CA ASP A 187 -7.55 22.08 -7.24
C ASP A 187 -8.31 20.78 -6.87
N GLY A 188 -7.66 19.84 -6.19
CA GLY A 188 -8.22 18.54 -5.81
C GLY A 188 -8.30 17.54 -6.97
N SER A 189 -7.77 17.88 -8.15
CA SER A 189 -7.65 16.93 -9.25
C SER A 189 -6.60 15.88 -8.94
N VAL A 190 -6.87 14.64 -9.37
CA VAL A 190 -5.96 13.49 -9.16
C VAL A 190 -5.50 12.99 -10.51
N LYS A 191 -4.19 13.03 -10.73
CA LYS A 191 -3.53 12.54 -11.95
C LYS A 191 -2.65 11.33 -11.65
N GLN A 192 -2.49 10.50 -12.68
CA GLN A 192 -1.59 9.36 -12.66
C GLN A 192 -0.51 9.56 -13.70
N TYR A 193 0.74 9.67 -13.26
CA TYR A 193 1.88 9.87 -14.14
C TYR A 193 2.58 8.54 -14.40
N ALA A 194 3.01 8.34 -15.65
CA ALA A 194 3.90 7.23 -16.00
C ALA A 194 5.27 7.44 -15.33
N LEU A 195 5.97 6.35 -15.03
CA LEU A 195 7.32 6.40 -14.48
C LEU A 195 8.34 6.05 -15.58
N ASN A 196 9.47 6.74 -15.61
CA ASN A 196 10.63 6.37 -16.44
C ASN A 196 11.40 5.19 -15.80
N ASP A 197 12.47 4.74 -16.47
CA ASP A 197 13.32 3.65 -15.96
C ASP A 197 14.08 4.04 -14.67
N ASP A 198 14.25 5.34 -14.44
CA ASP A 198 14.86 5.91 -13.23
C ASP A 198 13.87 6.12 -12.08
N HIS A 199 12.61 5.67 -12.26
CA HIS A 199 11.49 5.76 -11.32
C HIS A 199 10.95 7.18 -11.08
N GLU A 200 11.20 8.11 -11.99
CA GLU A 200 10.70 9.48 -11.92
C GLU A 200 9.39 9.61 -12.70
N ALA A 201 8.49 10.43 -12.18
CA ALA A 201 7.21 10.69 -12.82
C ALA A 201 7.39 11.56 -14.06
N LEU A 202 6.73 11.20 -15.16
CA LEU A 202 6.71 11.96 -16.40
C LEU A 202 5.39 12.74 -16.50
N ALA A 203 5.49 14.06 -16.63
CA ALA A 203 4.38 14.97 -16.85
C ALA A 203 3.74 14.76 -18.24
N ASP A 204 2.61 15.44 -18.48
CA ASP A 204 1.82 15.28 -19.71
C ASP A 204 2.59 15.67 -20.98
N ASP A 205 3.61 16.53 -20.85
CA ASP A 205 4.52 16.96 -21.92
C ASP A 205 5.74 16.03 -22.12
N GLY A 206 5.85 14.96 -21.33
CA GLY A 206 6.95 14.01 -21.36
C GLY A 206 8.18 14.45 -20.56
N SER A 207 8.17 15.63 -19.94
CA SER A 207 9.23 16.07 -19.02
C SER A 207 9.12 15.36 -17.68
N GLU A 208 10.23 15.28 -16.94
CA GLU A 208 10.20 14.81 -15.55
C GLU A 208 9.43 15.80 -14.67
N LEU A 209 8.57 15.27 -13.81
CA LEU A 209 7.74 16.03 -12.88
C LEU A 209 8.58 17.00 -12.06
N PHE A 210 9.77 16.60 -11.62
CA PHE A 210 10.69 17.41 -10.80
C PHE A 210 11.95 17.90 -11.55
N GLY A 211 12.09 17.58 -12.84
CA GLY A 211 13.33 17.81 -13.60
C GLY A 211 13.60 19.28 -13.87
N ASP A 212 12.71 19.93 -14.62
CA ASP A 212 12.71 21.39 -14.73
C ASP A 212 11.76 21.94 -13.67
N ARG A 213 12.32 22.46 -12.58
CA ARG A 213 11.57 22.96 -11.42
C ARG A 213 10.62 24.11 -11.76
N LYS A 214 10.59 24.60 -13.00
CA LYS A 214 9.62 25.58 -13.52
C LYS A 214 8.76 25.03 -14.67
N ASN A 215 8.58 23.71 -14.75
CA ASN A 215 7.73 23.10 -15.76
C ASN A 215 6.25 23.55 -15.59
N MET A 216 5.44 23.29 -16.62
CA MET A 216 4.01 23.64 -16.60
C MET A 216 3.25 23.04 -15.41
N THR A 217 3.75 21.95 -14.82
CA THR A 217 3.11 21.28 -13.70
C THR A 217 3.26 22.06 -12.40
N TRP A 218 4.41 22.69 -12.16
CA TRP A 218 4.67 23.53 -10.98
C TRP A 218 4.37 25.00 -11.19
N GLY A 219 3.97 25.37 -12.40
CA GLY A 219 3.55 26.73 -12.70
C GLY A 219 4.71 27.73 -12.67
N LYS A 220 4.37 29.02 -12.53
CA LYS A 220 5.36 30.10 -12.57
C LYS A 220 6.28 30.11 -11.34
N THR A 221 5.72 29.77 -10.19
CA THR A 221 6.43 29.73 -8.90
C THR A 221 7.49 28.64 -8.92
N GLY A 222 7.18 27.50 -9.55
CA GLY A 222 8.06 26.36 -9.62
C GLY A 222 8.06 25.53 -8.33
N PHE A 223 8.87 24.48 -8.35
CA PHE A 223 9.07 23.55 -7.24
C PHE A 223 10.25 23.96 -6.37
N ASP A 224 10.01 24.09 -5.08
CA ASP A 224 11.05 24.22 -4.05
C ASP A 224 11.34 22.84 -3.41
N PRO A 225 12.55 22.28 -3.56
CA PRO A 225 12.95 21.03 -2.91
C PRO A 225 12.76 21.02 -1.39
N ASP A 226 12.92 22.16 -0.73
CA ASP A 226 12.85 22.25 0.73
C ASP A 226 11.40 22.18 1.24
N HIS A 227 10.43 22.25 0.32
CA HIS A 227 9.00 22.10 0.63
C HIS A 227 8.54 20.64 0.57
N LEU A 228 9.33 19.71 0.01
CA LEU A 228 8.93 18.31 -0.08
C LEU A 228 9.17 17.56 1.24
N CYS A 229 8.10 17.08 1.86
CA CYS A 229 8.12 16.32 3.09
C CYS A 229 7.66 14.88 2.81
N TYR A 230 8.51 13.89 3.14
CA TYR A 230 8.17 12.47 2.95
C TYR A 230 7.35 11.91 4.11
N ALA A 231 6.66 10.80 3.90
CA ALA A 231 6.02 10.07 4.98
C ALA A 231 7.04 9.60 6.04
N LYS A 232 6.67 9.58 7.31
CA LYS A 232 7.52 9.10 8.41
C LYS A 232 7.72 7.58 8.28
N TYR A 233 8.97 7.16 8.10
CA TYR A 233 9.36 5.84 7.57
C TYR A 233 8.91 5.59 6.13
N PRO A 234 9.47 6.38 5.19
CA PRO A 234 9.12 6.25 3.79
C PRO A 234 9.68 4.95 3.22
N TYR A 235 9.09 4.50 2.11
CA TYR A 235 9.60 3.31 1.43
C TYR A 235 11.03 3.55 0.94
N SER A 236 11.93 2.59 1.20
CA SER A 236 13.32 2.68 0.76
C SER A 236 13.52 1.92 -0.55
N PHE A 237 14.13 2.57 -1.53
CA PHE A 237 14.49 1.94 -2.79
C PHE A 237 15.49 0.80 -2.56
N LYS A 238 15.13 -0.44 -2.94
CA LYS A 238 16.06 -1.58 -2.97
C LYS A 238 16.47 -1.89 -4.41
N PRO A 239 17.78 -1.92 -4.74
CA PRO A 239 18.25 -2.21 -6.09
C PRO A 239 17.89 -3.65 -6.53
N SER A 240 17.70 -3.82 -7.83
CA SER A 240 16.97 -4.93 -8.48
C SER A 240 17.55 -6.33 -8.33
N SER A 241 18.77 -6.51 -7.82
CA SER A 241 19.50 -7.79 -7.85
C SER A 241 18.92 -8.91 -6.97
N THR A 242 18.08 -8.57 -5.98
CA THR A 242 17.37 -9.54 -5.12
C THR A 242 15.87 -9.64 -5.44
N ARG A 243 15.37 -8.78 -6.33
CA ARG A 243 13.94 -8.50 -6.52
C ARG A 243 13.21 -9.58 -7.33
N TRP A 244 13.90 -10.29 -8.22
CA TRP A 244 13.26 -11.40 -8.95
C TRP A 244 12.87 -12.52 -7.99
N LEU A 245 13.73 -12.85 -7.02
CA LEU A 245 13.46 -13.93 -6.08
C LEU A 245 12.31 -13.56 -5.15
N GLU A 246 12.24 -12.34 -4.63
CA GLU A 246 11.12 -11.91 -3.78
C GLU A 246 9.80 -11.78 -4.54
N LEU A 247 9.79 -11.29 -5.79
CA LEU A 247 8.58 -11.29 -6.62
C LEU A 247 8.12 -12.72 -6.93
N PHE A 248 9.05 -13.60 -7.27
CA PHE A 248 8.74 -14.99 -7.60
C PHE A 248 8.31 -15.80 -6.36
N PHE A 249 8.92 -15.57 -5.20
CA PHE A 249 8.52 -16.26 -3.97
C PHE A 249 7.29 -15.62 -3.34
N GLY A 250 7.23 -14.30 -3.17
CA GLY A 250 6.11 -13.60 -2.51
C GLY A 250 4.79 -13.67 -3.28
N GLN A 251 4.81 -13.56 -4.61
CA GLN A 251 3.60 -13.63 -5.43
C GLN A 251 2.95 -15.03 -5.41
N TYR A 252 3.77 -16.07 -5.31
CA TYR A 252 3.28 -17.46 -5.25
C TYR A 252 3.09 -17.94 -3.81
N PHE A 253 3.85 -17.46 -2.83
CA PHE A 253 3.71 -17.88 -1.42
C PHE A 253 2.35 -17.52 -0.85
N GLY A 254 1.80 -16.33 -1.12
CA GLY A 254 0.50 -15.95 -0.58
C GLY A 254 -0.63 -16.84 -1.11
N VAL A 255 -0.63 -17.10 -2.42
CA VAL A 255 -1.62 -17.99 -3.05
C VAL A 255 -1.39 -19.43 -2.64
N LEU A 256 -0.14 -19.89 -2.59
CA LEU A 256 0.22 -21.25 -2.16
C LEU A 256 -0.12 -21.47 -0.68
N ALA A 257 0.11 -20.50 0.20
CA ALA A 257 -0.25 -20.56 1.62
C ALA A 257 -1.77 -20.63 1.80
N MET A 258 -2.53 -19.81 1.07
CA MET A 258 -3.99 -19.88 1.09
C MET A 258 -4.50 -21.24 0.59
N VAL A 259 -3.93 -21.74 -0.51
CA VAL A 259 -4.23 -23.08 -1.05
C VAL A 259 -3.85 -24.18 -0.06
N LEU A 260 -2.72 -24.08 0.62
CA LEU A 260 -2.26 -25.04 1.62
C LEU A 260 -3.15 -25.03 2.88
N VAL A 261 -3.58 -23.86 3.35
CA VAL A 261 -4.52 -23.74 4.48
C VAL A 261 -5.85 -24.38 4.15
N VAL A 262 -6.40 -24.11 2.96
CA VAL A 262 -7.64 -24.74 2.49
C VAL A 262 -7.45 -26.25 2.33
N SER A 263 -6.32 -26.69 1.76
CA SER A 263 -6.00 -28.12 1.59
C SER A 263 -5.86 -28.84 2.94
N PHE A 264 -5.26 -28.19 3.94
CA PHE A 264 -5.10 -28.72 5.28
C PHE A 264 -6.47 -28.83 5.99
N ALA A 265 -7.31 -27.81 5.87
CA ALA A 265 -8.67 -27.82 6.41
C ALA A 265 -9.55 -28.92 5.78
N VAL A 266 -9.50 -29.07 4.45
CA VAL A 266 -10.21 -30.14 3.73
C VAL A 266 -9.69 -31.52 4.13
N SER A 267 -8.38 -31.67 4.32
CA SER A 267 -7.77 -32.94 4.75
C SER A 267 -8.18 -33.32 6.18
N ILE A 268 -8.21 -32.36 7.10
CA ILE A 268 -8.71 -32.55 8.46
C ILE A 268 -10.19 -32.95 8.43
N PHE A 269 -11.00 -32.27 7.63
CA PHE A 269 -12.43 -32.55 7.52
C PHE A 269 -12.70 -33.94 6.92
N ALA A 270 -11.96 -34.34 5.88
CA ALA A 270 -12.03 -35.67 5.30
C ALA A 270 -11.56 -36.77 6.28
N PHE A 271 -10.54 -36.48 7.09
CA PHE A 271 -10.07 -37.37 8.15
C PHE A 271 -11.10 -37.52 9.28
N ALA A 272 -11.76 -36.42 9.69
CA ALA A 272 -12.83 -36.45 10.68
C ALA A 272 -14.06 -37.24 10.20
N LEU A 273 -14.45 -37.09 8.94
CA LEU A 273 -15.55 -37.84 8.33
C LEU A 273 -15.25 -39.34 8.22
N THR A 274 -14.02 -39.72 7.89
CA THR A 274 -13.62 -41.13 7.81
C THR A 274 -13.54 -41.79 9.18
N ARG A 275 -13.17 -41.04 10.24
CA ARG A 275 -13.19 -41.55 11.61
C ARG A 275 -14.62 -41.84 12.10
N LYS A 276 -15.56 -40.93 11.84
CA LYS A 276 -16.99 -41.14 12.15
C LYS A 276 -17.60 -42.36 11.45
N TRP A 277 -17.16 -42.68 10.24
CA TRP A 277 -17.64 -43.84 9.47
C TRP A 277 -17.04 -45.18 9.92
N VAL A 278 -15.89 -45.17 10.61
CA VAL A 278 -15.26 -46.38 11.15
C VAL A 278 -15.79 -46.71 12.56
N GLU A 279 -16.35 -45.73 13.25
CA GLU A 279 -16.91 -45.87 14.61
C GLU A 279 -18.42 -46.16 14.64
N THR A 280 -19.11 -46.12 13.49
CA THR A 280 -20.49 -46.64 13.38
C THR A 280 -20.46 -48.15 13.12
N PRO A 281 -20.97 -48.99 14.04
CA PRO A 281 -21.02 -50.44 13.89
C PRO A 281 -21.95 -50.90 12.76
#